data_AF-A0A2K1KFM3-F1
#
_entry.id   AF-A0A2K1KFM3-F1
#
_cell.length_a   1.000
_cell.length_b   1.000
_cell.length_c   1.000
_cell.angle_alpha   90.00
_cell.angle_beta   90.00
_cell.angle_gamma   90.00
#
_symmetry.space_group_name_H-M   'P 1'
#
loop_
_entity.id
_entity.type
_entity.pdbx_description
1 polymer ?
#
loop_
_entity_poly.entity_id
_entity_poly.type
_entity_poly.pdbx_seq_one_letter_code
_entity_poly.pdbx_strand_id
1 'polypeptide(L)'
;MSLSTKFFNLSLLRIFNFSNYSKLTSLPNDLANLSSLRIFNLSNCVRLINFLNDLAKLSSFSSLNFSCYSCLLSLSNKLKNLSSLKELDLSG
;
A
#
# COMPACT_ATOMS: atom_id res chain seq x y z
N MET A 1 11.85 -3.85 -8.37
CA MET A 1 12.34 -2.47 -8.55
C MET A 1 11.71 -1.68 -7.43
N SER A 2 12.52 -1.08 -6.55
CA SER A 2 12.01 -0.17 -5.55
C SER A 2 11.57 1.12 -6.24
N LEU A 3 10.45 1.67 -5.82
CA LEU A 3 10.06 3.00 -6.25
C LEU A 3 11.02 4.00 -5.58
N SER A 4 11.77 4.78 -6.36
CA SER A 4 12.54 5.90 -5.84
C SER A 4 11.79 7.17 -6.22
N THR A 5 10.89 7.60 -5.33
CA THR A 5 10.07 8.79 -5.51
C THR A 5 10.22 9.66 -4.28
N LYS A 6 10.22 10.98 -4.49
CA LYS A 6 10.22 11.98 -3.41
C LYS A 6 8.79 12.49 -3.26
N PHE A 7 8.10 12.10 -2.20
CA PHE A 7 6.68 12.43 -1.97
C PHE A 7 6.43 13.70 -1.17
N PHE A 8 7.48 14.44 -0.83
CA PHE A 8 7.40 15.65 0.00
C PHE A 8 6.39 16.71 -0.51
N ASN A 9 6.10 16.75 -1.81
CA ASN A 9 5.16 17.71 -2.41
C ASN A 9 3.76 17.13 -2.69
N LEU A 10 3.47 15.90 -2.28
CA LEU A 10 2.20 15.21 -2.54
C LEU A 10 1.31 15.11 -1.27
N SER A 11 1.43 16.06 -0.35
CA SER A 11 0.70 16.06 0.93
C SER A 11 -0.82 16.03 0.78
N LEU A 12 -1.35 16.48 -0.36
CA LEU A 12 -2.78 16.49 -0.68
C LEU A 12 -3.26 15.25 -1.46
N LEU A 13 -2.35 14.34 -1.84
CA LEU A 13 -2.71 13.15 -2.62
C LEU A 13 -3.61 12.25 -1.76
N ARG A 14 -4.81 11.95 -2.27
CA ARG A 14 -5.81 11.11 -1.57
C ARG A 14 -5.89 9.68 -2.08
N ILE A 15 -5.55 9.48 -3.34
CA ILE A 15 -5.61 8.20 -4.02
C ILE A 15 -4.25 7.95 -4.67
N PHE A 16 -3.68 6.78 -4.42
CA PHE A 16 -2.47 6.36 -5.09
C PHE A 16 -2.68 4.98 -5.71
N ASN A 17 -2.39 4.87 -7.00
CA ASN A 17 -2.67 3.68 -7.80
C ASN A 17 -1.39 3.13 -8.43
N PHE A 18 -1.04 1.91 -8.03
CA PHE A 18 0.06 1.09 -8.53
C PHE A 18 -0.43 -0.24 -9.12
N SER A 19 -1.72 -0.34 -9.44
CA SER A 19 -2.31 -1.56 -10.01
C SER A 19 -1.50 -2.08 -11.20
N ASN A 20 -1.37 -3.41 -11.27
CA ASN A 20 -0.62 -4.15 -12.28
C ASN A 20 0.90 -3.87 -12.33
N TYR A 21 1.46 -3.17 -11.35
CA TYR A 21 2.90 -2.96 -11.28
C TYR A 21 3.60 -4.17 -10.66
N SER A 22 3.60 -5.28 -11.40
CA SER A 22 4.10 -6.60 -10.96
C SER A 22 5.58 -6.63 -10.57
N LYS A 23 6.37 -5.64 -11.01
CA LYS A 23 7.79 -5.49 -10.66
C LYS A 23 8.04 -4.78 -9.32
N LEU A 24 7.00 -4.26 -8.68
CA LEU A 24 7.08 -3.60 -7.38
C LEU A 24 7.43 -4.62 -6.30
N THR A 25 8.53 -4.37 -5.60
CA THR A 25 9.03 -5.26 -4.54
C THR A 25 8.95 -4.63 -3.15
N SER A 26 8.91 -3.31 -3.08
CA SER A 26 8.84 -2.53 -1.84
C SER A 26 8.22 -1.16 -2.10
N LEU A 27 7.65 -0.56 -1.06
CA LEU A 27 7.22 0.84 -1.05
C LEU A 27 8.42 1.74 -0.69
N PRO A 28 8.40 3.03 -1.04
CA PRO A 28 9.48 3.95 -0.68
C PRO A 28 9.37 4.38 0.79
N ASN A 29 10.51 4.68 1.41
CA ASN A 29 10.61 4.98 2.84
C ASN A 29 9.88 6.28 3.25
N ASP A 30 9.66 7.18 2.29
CA ASP A 30 9.03 8.48 2.49
C ASP A 30 7.52 8.46 2.17
N LEU A 31 6.92 7.28 2.02
CA LEU A 31 5.48 7.10 1.85
C LEU A 31 4.67 7.79 2.95
N ALA A 32 5.19 7.83 4.17
CA ALA A 32 4.58 8.51 5.31
C ALA A 32 4.34 10.02 5.09
N ASN A 33 5.00 10.64 4.10
CA ASN A 33 4.77 12.04 3.73
C ASN A 33 3.43 12.26 3.03
N LEU A 34 2.78 11.19 2.54
CA LEU A 34 1.44 11.24 1.95
C LEU A 34 0.37 11.31 3.03
N SER A 35 0.40 12.37 3.84
CA SER A 35 -0.44 12.53 5.03
C SER A 35 -1.94 12.54 4.75
N SER A 36 -2.37 12.93 3.55
CA SER A 36 -3.78 12.89 3.12
C SER A 36 -4.19 11.61 2.39
N LEU A 37 -3.29 10.64 2.23
CA LEU A 37 -3.59 9.43 1.45
C LEU A 37 -4.63 8.58 2.17
N ARG A 38 -5.73 8.27 1.46
CA ARG A 38 -6.85 7.48 1.96
C ARG A 38 -6.94 6.12 1.29
N ILE A 39 -6.75 6.10 -0.03
CA ILE A 39 -6.93 4.91 -0.86
C ILE A 39 -5.60 4.55 -1.51
N PHE A 40 -5.18 3.30 -1.34
CA PHE A 40 -4.03 2.75 -2.02
C PHE A 40 -4.44 1.51 -2.82
N ASN A 41 -4.40 1.62 -4.14
CA ASN A 41 -4.59 0.49 -5.03
C ASN A 41 -3.25 -0.15 -5.41
N LEU A 42 -3.06 -1.39 -5.00
CA LEU A 42 -1.91 -2.26 -5.25
C LEU A 42 -2.34 -3.59 -5.88
N SER A 43 -3.49 -3.62 -6.56
CA SER A 43 -3.97 -4.84 -7.21
C SER A 43 -2.94 -5.38 -8.20
N ASN A 44 -2.80 -6.70 -8.27
CA ASN A 44 -1.82 -7.40 -9.11
C ASN A 44 -0.34 -7.01 -8.88
N CYS A 45 0.01 -6.43 -7.73
CA CYS A 45 1.40 -6.22 -7.30
C CYS A 45 1.98 -7.49 -6.65
N VAL A 46 2.06 -8.58 -7.41
CA VAL A 46 2.33 -9.94 -6.91
C VAL A 46 3.70 -10.14 -6.23
N ARG A 47 4.67 -9.25 -6.47
CA ARG A 47 6.02 -9.32 -5.90
C ARG A 47 6.20 -8.42 -4.67
N LEU A 48 5.18 -7.67 -4.29
CA LEU A 48 5.26 -6.75 -3.15
C LEU A 48 5.19 -7.55 -1.85
N ILE A 49 6.23 -7.42 -1.03
CA ILE A 49 6.35 -8.09 0.26
C ILE A 49 6.57 -7.07 1.38
N ASN A 50 6.15 -7.40 2.59
CA ASN A 50 6.44 -6.63 3.82
C ASN A 50 6.04 -5.14 3.80
N PHE A 51 5.07 -4.74 2.98
CA PHE A 51 4.65 -3.33 2.81
C PHE A 51 3.70 -2.79 3.88
N LEU A 52 3.08 -3.68 4.68
CA LEU A 52 2.06 -3.31 5.67
C LEU A 52 2.58 -2.36 6.76
N ASN A 53 3.87 -2.48 7.14
CA ASN A 53 4.48 -1.58 8.12
C ASN A 53 4.62 -0.14 7.59
N ASP A 54 4.80 0.03 6.28
CA ASP A 54 4.86 1.37 5.68
C ASP A 54 3.47 1.98 5.57
N LEU A 55 2.45 1.16 5.29
CA LEU A 55 1.05 1.60 5.32
C LEU A 55 0.59 1.99 6.72
N ALA A 56 1.06 1.31 7.77
CA ALA A 56 0.73 1.63 9.16
C ALA A 56 1.20 3.02 9.60
N LYS A 57 2.16 3.63 8.88
CA LYS A 57 2.66 4.99 9.13
C LYS A 57 1.77 6.09 8.55
N LEU A 58 0.82 5.73 7.68
CA LEU A 58 -0.08 6.68 7.02
C LEU A 58 -1.24 7.04 7.94
N SER A 59 -1.29 8.30 8.37
CA SER A 59 -2.29 8.77 9.36
C SER A 59 -3.74 8.77 8.83
N SER A 60 -3.94 9.01 7.54
CA SER A 60 -5.28 9.11 6.93
C SER A 60 -5.70 7.85 6.15
N PHE A 61 -4.88 6.80 6.15
CA PHE A 61 -5.09 5.64 5.31
C PHE A 61 -6.28 4.80 5.77
N SER A 62 -7.19 4.48 4.85
CA SER A 62 -8.44 3.81 5.19
C SER A 62 -8.85 2.71 4.23
N SER A 63 -8.32 2.65 3.02
CA SER A 63 -8.72 1.66 2.01
C SER A 63 -7.52 1.09 1.27
N LEU A 64 -7.40 -0.25 1.28
CA LEU A 64 -6.38 -1.01 0.58
C LEU A 64 -7.04 -1.94 -0.44
N ASN A 65 -6.69 -1.77 -1.71
CA ASN A 65 -6.91 -2.83 -2.70
C ASN A 65 -5.58 -3.58 -2.90
N PHE A 66 -5.53 -4.83 -2.46
CA PHE A 66 -4.41 -5.75 -2.71
C PHE A 66 -4.92 -7.06 -3.32
N SER A 67 -5.89 -6.94 -4.23
CA SER A 67 -6.47 -8.05 -4.97
C SER A 67 -5.44 -8.66 -5.91
N CYS A 68 -5.17 -9.97 -5.76
CA CYS A 68 -4.49 -10.78 -6.76
C CYS A 68 -4.56 -12.29 -6.41
N TYR A 69 -4.53 -13.14 -7.44
CA TYR A 69 -4.62 -14.60 -7.32
C TYR A 69 -3.64 -15.25 -6.32
N SER A 70 -2.46 -14.66 -6.08
CA SER A 70 -1.41 -15.23 -5.22
C SER A 70 -1.05 -14.36 -4.01
N CYS A 71 -1.80 -13.29 -3.73
CA CYS A 71 -1.40 -12.26 -2.77
C CYS A 71 -1.64 -12.67 -1.30
N LEU A 72 -2.58 -13.59 -1.05
CA LEU A 72 -3.03 -13.94 0.30
C LEU A 72 -1.89 -14.48 1.21
N LEU A 73 -0.92 -15.19 0.63
CA LEU A 73 0.26 -15.70 1.35
C LEU A 73 1.11 -14.58 1.96
N SER A 74 1.19 -13.42 1.31
CA SER A 74 2.04 -12.29 1.71
C SER A 74 1.50 -11.49 2.90
N LEU A 75 0.22 -11.67 3.24
CA LEU A 75 -0.49 -10.92 4.29
C LEU A 75 -0.57 -11.64 5.64
N SER A 76 -0.15 -12.90 5.72
CA SER A 76 -0.29 -13.72 6.94
C SER A 76 0.33 -13.01 8.17
N ASN A 77 -0.51 -12.81 9.20
CA ASN A 77 -0.18 -12.28 10.53
C ASN A 77 0.21 -10.79 10.68
N LYS A 78 0.13 -9.97 9.63
CA LYS A 78 0.65 -8.58 9.68
C LYS A 78 -0.40 -7.47 9.51
N LEU A 79 -1.66 -7.81 9.30
CA LEU A 79 -2.76 -6.82 9.19
C LEU A 79 -3.09 -6.12 10.51
N LYS A 80 -2.71 -6.69 11.66
CA LYS A 80 -3.01 -6.15 13.00
C LYS A 80 -2.49 -4.72 13.22
N ASN A 81 -1.48 -4.30 12.46
CA ASN A 81 -0.86 -2.98 12.59
C ASN A 81 -1.60 -1.88 11.79
N LEU A 82 -2.57 -2.23 10.93
CA LEU A 82 -3.32 -1.26 10.12
C LEU A 82 -4.57 -0.75 10.87
N SER A 83 -4.38 -0.08 12.00
CA SER A 83 -5.48 0.37 12.88
C SER A 83 -6.49 1.33 12.24
N SER A 84 -6.08 2.06 11.21
CA SER A 84 -6.94 3.03 10.50
C SER A 84 -7.68 2.44 9.29
N LEU A 85 -7.37 1.20 8.91
CA LEU A 85 -7.95 0.54 7.74
C LEU A 85 -9.43 0.22 7.98
N LYS A 86 -10.27 0.61 7.03
CA LYS A 86 -11.72 0.40 7.04
C LYS A 86 -12.17 -0.55 5.93
N GLU A 87 -11.48 -0.51 4.81
CA GLU A 87 -11.79 -1.30 3.63
C GLU A 87 -10.55 -2.06 3.18
N LEU A 88 -10.73 -3.35 2.91
CA LEU A 88 -9.68 -4.24 2.46
C LEU A 88 -10.24 -5.16 1.37
N ASP A 89 -9.69 -5.04 0.17
CA ASP A 89 -9.97 -5.94 -0.95
C ASP A 89 -8.79 -6.87 -1.16
N LEU A 90 -9.02 -8.17 -0.93
CA LEU A 90 -8.08 -9.28 -1.17
C LEU A 90 -8.66 -10.28 -2.19
N SER A 91 -9.64 -9.86 -2.99
CA SER A 91 -10.20 -10.71 -4.05
C SER A 91 -9.11 -11.18 -5.03
N GLY A 92 -9.34 -12.32 -5.66
CA GLY A 92 -8.42 -12.96 -6.60
C GLY A 92 -9.17 -13.40 -7.84
#